data_AF-A0A654M3A4-F1
#
_entry.id   AF-A0A654M3A4-F1
#
_cell.length_a   1.000
_cell.length_b   1.000
_cell.length_c   1.000
_cell.angle_alpha   90.00
_cell.angle_beta   90.00
_cell.angle_gamma   90.00
#
_symmetry.space_group_name_H-M   'P 1'
#
loop_
_entity.id
_entity.type
_entity.pdbx_description
1 polymer ?
#
loop_
_entity_poly.entity_id
_entity_poly.type
_entity_poly.pdbx_seq_one_letter_code
_entity_poly.pdbx_strand_id
1 'polypeptide(L)'
;MTCYDNNQAIIIYIEIQSLITDLEPLDDYRKYCLWRILCPYLIKIRKMSKEEASIILKDWLEKCDKLRKLEFNPQREVNIRLKNVKSFLPSSKETLKKEQPELYSLLVKYEIIQMA
;
A
#
# COMPACT_ATOMS: atom_id res chain seq x y z
N MET A 1 19.30 0.57 -19.31
CA MET A 1 18.23 1.58 -19.45
C MET A 1 16.95 0.82 -19.82
N THR A 2 16.25 0.29 -18.82
CA THR A 2 15.03 -0.47 -19.04
C THR A 2 13.87 0.51 -19.09
N CYS A 3 13.28 0.63 -20.27
CA CYS A 3 12.00 1.27 -20.53
C CYS A 3 10.96 0.75 -19.54
N TYR A 4 10.65 1.59 -18.55
CA TYR A 4 9.51 1.39 -17.67
C TYR A 4 8.28 1.72 -18.51
N ASP A 5 7.55 0.69 -18.92
CA ASP A 5 6.36 0.90 -19.74
C ASP A 5 5.31 1.60 -18.88
N ASN A 6 5.07 2.88 -19.19
CA ASN A 6 4.21 3.76 -18.39
C ASN A 6 2.79 3.19 -18.24
N ASN A 7 2.36 2.32 -19.16
CA ASN A 7 1.07 1.62 -19.11
C ASN A 7 0.98 0.54 -18.01
N GLN A 8 2.07 -0.15 -17.67
CA GLN A 8 2.07 -1.19 -16.62
C GLN A 8 1.94 -0.57 -15.21
N ALA A 9 2.53 0.62 -15.04
CA ALA A 9 2.38 1.41 -13.83
C ALA A 9 0.92 1.90 -13.70
N ILE A 10 0.31 2.34 -14.80
CA ILE A 10 -1.06 2.89 -14.89
C ILE A 10 -2.15 1.90 -14.46
N ILE A 11 -2.00 0.61 -14.75
CA ILE A 11 -3.07 -0.38 -14.51
C ILE A 11 -3.21 -0.78 -13.03
N ILE A 12 -2.29 -0.39 -12.15
CA ILE A 12 -2.50 -0.45 -10.68
C ILE A 12 -3.20 0.80 -10.16
N TYR A 13 -3.10 1.92 -10.89
CA TYR A 13 -3.42 3.25 -10.36
C TYR A 13 -4.91 3.58 -10.29
N ILE A 14 -5.79 2.82 -10.95
CA ILE A 14 -7.21 3.18 -11.05
C ILE A 14 -8.04 2.66 -9.86
N GLU A 15 -7.65 1.57 -9.16
CA GLU A 15 -8.47 0.96 -8.10
C GLU A 15 -7.87 0.95 -6.68
N ILE A 16 -6.75 1.63 -6.43
CA ILE A 16 -6.33 1.93 -5.03
C ILE A 16 -7.33 2.89 -4.33
N GLN A 17 -8.23 3.51 -5.10
CA GLN A 17 -9.29 4.35 -4.56
C GLN A 17 -10.29 3.56 -3.69
N SER A 18 -10.63 2.31 -4.06
CA SER A 18 -11.40 1.40 -3.18
C SER A 18 -10.56 0.94 -2.00
N LEU A 19 -9.25 0.76 -2.19
CA LEU A 19 -8.36 0.40 -1.10
C LEU A 19 -8.28 1.46 -0.01
N ILE A 20 -8.56 2.75 -0.26
CA ILE A 20 -8.47 3.84 0.75
C ILE A 20 -9.82 4.13 1.43
N THR A 21 -10.93 4.04 0.70
CA THR A 21 -12.27 4.26 1.27
C THR A 21 -12.76 3.03 2.04
N ASP A 22 -12.48 1.83 1.53
CA ASP A 22 -12.93 0.56 2.12
C ASP A 22 -11.82 -0.20 2.86
N LEU A 23 -10.54 0.20 2.73
CA LEU A 23 -9.36 -0.22 3.52
C LEU A 23 -9.58 -1.53 4.29
N GLU A 24 -9.76 -2.61 3.55
CA GLU A 24 -10.12 -3.89 4.14
C GLU A 24 -8.96 -4.28 5.07
N PRO A 25 -9.24 -4.43 6.38
CA PRO A 25 -8.17 -4.64 7.33
C PRO A 25 -7.48 -5.98 7.01
N LEU A 26 -6.15 -5.97 7.02
CA LEU A 26 -5.35 -7.16 6.78
C LEU A 26 -4.82 -7.69 8.12
N ASP A 27 -4.79 -9.00 8.28
CA ASP A 27 -4.20 -9.70 9.42
C ASP A 27 -2.68 -9.89 9.26
N ASP A 28 -2.18 -9.92 8.02
CA ASP A 28 -0.76 -10.00 7.68
C ASP A 28 -0.34 -8.98 6.60
N TYR A 29 0.96 -8.94 6.30
CA TYR A 29 1.62 -8.08 5.32
C TYR A 29 1.51 -6.57 5.56
N ARG A 30 1.02 -6.13 6.72
CA ARG A 30 0.74 -4.72 6.99
C ARG A 30 1.94 -3.80 6.85
N LYS A 31 3.11 -4.25 7.34
CA LYS A 31 4.38 -3.50 7.19
C LYS A 31 4.80 -3.38 5.72
N TYR A 32 4.57 -4.44 4.94
CA TYR A 32 4.86 -4.44 3.50
C TYR A 32 3.91 -3.47 2.79
N CYS A 33 2.61 -3.53 3.06
CA CYS A 33 1.61 -2.62 2.49
C CYS A 33 1.94 -1.16 2.82
N LEU A 34 2.24 -0.83 4.09
CA LEU A 34 2.69 0.52 4.47
C LEU A 34 3.88 0.94 3.61
N TRP A 35 4.93 0.12 3.57
CA TRP A 35 6.18 0.49 2.94
C TRP A 35 6.09 0.61 1.43
N ARG A 36 5.56 -0.42 0.77
CA ARG A 36 5.72 -0.66 -0.66
C ARG A 36 4.50 -0.24 -1.47
N ILE A 37 3.37 0.04 -0.84
CA ILE A 37 2.11 0.34 -1.51
C ILE A 37 1.52 1.65 -1.00
N LEU A 38 1.08 1.70 0.26
CA LEU A 38 0.26 2.78 0.80
C LEU A 38 1.05 4.09 0.95
N CYS A 39 2.19 4.09 1.64
CA CYS A 39 2.99 5.30 1.83
C CYS A 39 3.44 5.94 0.49
N PRO A 40 4.01 5.20 -0.48
CA PRO A 40 4.37 5.79 -1.76
C PRO A 40 3.15 6.22 -2.58
N TYR A 41 2.00 5.53 -2.46
CA TYR A 41 0.80 5.91 -3.20
C TYR A 41 0.24 7.26 -2.71
N LEU A 42 0.05 7.39 -1.39
CA LEU A 42 -0.50 8.60 -0.78
C LEU A 42 0.36 9.85 -1.08
N ILE A 43 1.69 9.70 -1.04
CA ILE A 43 2.60 10.82 -1.24
C ILE A 43 2.89 11.11 -2.73
N LYS A 44 3.17 10.09 -3.55
CA LYS A 44 3.64 10.31 -4.93
C LYS A 44 2.52 10.38 -5.94
N ILE A 45 1.44 9.63 -5.73
CA ILE A 45 0.30 9.55 -6.65
C ILE A 45 -0.78 10.51 -6.22
N ARG A 46 -1.27 10.39 -4.97
CA ARG A 46 -2.33 11.26 -4.42
C ARG A 46 -1.83 12.66 -4.03
N LYS A 47 -0.50 12.87 -4.00
CA LYS A 47 0.15 14.15 -3.64
C LYS A 47 -0.28 14.69 -2.26
N MET A 48 -0.68 13.82 -1.34
CA MET A 48 -1.04 14.21 0.01
C MET A 48 0.19 14.67 0.79
N SER A 49 -0.05 15.56 1.76
CA SER A 49 0.94 15.87 2.78
C SER A 49 1.25 14.63 3.62
N LYS A 50 2.39 14.66 4.33
CA LYS A 50 2.74 13.55 5.23
C LYS A 50 1.77 13.45 6.40
N GLU A 51 1.24 14.59 6.80
CA GLU A 51 0.30 14.75 7.90
C GLU A 51 -1.03 14.09 7.54
N GLU A 52 -1.60 14.41 6.37
CA GLU A 52 -2.81 13.77 5.85
C GLU A 52 -2.62 12.27 5.63
N ALA A 53 -1.52 11.87 4.99
CA ALA A 53 -1.19 10.46 4.79
C ALA A 53 -1.05 9.72 6.12
N SER A 54 -0.46 10.36 7.13
CA SER A 54 -0.29 9.79 8.47
C SER A 54 -1.63 9.52 9.15
N ILE A 55 -2.64 10.38 8.98
CA ILE A 55 -3.99 10.17 9.53
C ILE A 55 -4.60 8.91 8.90
N ILE A 56 -4.68 8.86 7.56
CA ILE A 56 -5.27 7.74 6.82
C ILE A 56 -4.61 6.40 7.19
N LEU A 57 -3.28 6.37 7.28
CA LEU A 57 -2.54 5.15 7.58
C LEU A 57 -2.73 4.67 9.02
N LYS A 58 -2.92 5.57 9.98
CA LYS A 58 -3.22 5.19 11.37
C LYS A 58 -4.61 4.62 11.50
N ASP A 59 -5.59 5.26 10.86
CA ASP A 59 -6.98 4.78 10.86
C ASP A 59 -7.05 3.37 10.24
N TRP A 60 -6.30 3.12 9.17
CA TRP A 60 -6.17 1.78 8.62
C TRP A 60 -5.57 0.76 9.60
N LEU A 61 -4.46 1.14 10.25
CA LEU A 61 -3.79 0.25 11.20
C LEU A 61 -4.66 -0.04 12.41
N GLU A 62 -5.48 0.91 12.85
CA GLU A 62 -6.46 0.67 13.91
C GLU A 62 -7.52 -0.37 13.49
N LYS A 63 -8.00 -0.32 12.24
CA LYS A 63 -8.88 -1.36 11.70
C LYS A 63 -8.17 -2.72 11.66
N CYS A 64 -6.89 -2.75 11.27
CA CYS A 64 -6.10 -3.98 11.25
C CYS A 64 -5.85 -4.57 12.65
N ASP A 65 -5.63 -3.70 13.65
CA ASP A 65 -5.40 -4.09 15.05
C ASP A 65 -6.62 -4.81 15.64
N LYS A 66 -7.84 -4.41 15.22
CA LYS A 66 -9.09 -5.06 15.59
C LYS A 66 -9.24 -6.47 15.02
N LEU A 67 -8.64 -6.78 13.86
CA LEU A 67 -8.63 -8.14 13.30
C LEU A 67 -7.58 -9.03 13.97
N ARG A 68 -6.34 -8.54 14.07
CA ARG A 68 -5.23 -9.22 14.75
C ARG A 68 -4.29 -8.16 15.29
N LYS A 69 -3.98 -8.25 16.58
CA LYS A 69 -3.15 -7.27 17.28
C LYS A 69 -1.84 -6.99 16.53
N LEU A 70 -1.48 -5.71 16.43
CA LEU A 70 -0.27 -5.28 15.78
C LEU A 70 0.95 -5.61 16.66
N GLU A 71 1.92 -6.29 16.07
CA GLU A 71 3.19 -6.64 16.72
C GLU A 71 4.22 -5.49 16.64
N PHE A 72 3.77 -4.27 16.33
CA PHE A 72 4.61 -3.09 16.16
C PHE A 72 3.88 -1.82 16.58
N ASN A 73 4.64 -0.77 16.89
CA ASN A 73 4.06 0.53 17.20
C ASN A 73 3.59 1.23 15.90
N PRO A 74 2.27 1.45 15.71
CA PRO A 74 1.72 1.96 14.45
C PRO A 74 2.22 3.37 14.12
N GLN A 75 2.24 4.23 15.12
CA GLN A 75 2.68 5.62 15.01
C GLN A 75 4.13 5.73 14.55
N ARG A 76 5.03 4.96 15.18
CA ARG A 76 6.45 4.92 14.85
C ARG A 76 6.65 4.38 13.43
N GLU A 77 5.96 3.30 13.09
CA GLU A 77 6.09 2.67 11.78
C GLU A 77 5.67 3.61 10.65
N VAL A 78 4.48 4.22 10.76
CA VAL A 78 3.97 5.20 9.79
C VAL A 78 4.94 6.36 9.59
N ASN A 79 5.46 6.94 10.67
CA ASN A 79 6.40 8.06 10.61
C ASN A 79 7.70 7.68 9.89
N ILE A 80 8.26 6.50 10.21
CA ILE A 80 9.47 5.99 9.57
C ILE A 80 9.23 5.79 8.07
N ARG A 81 8.13 5.15 7.69
CA ARG A 81 7.82 4.87 6.28
C ARG A 81 7.60 6.15 5.49
N LEU A 82 6.76 7.07 5.98
CA LEU A 82 6.48 8.35 5.32
C LEU A 82 7.72 9.24 5.18
N LYS A 83 8.67 9.19 6.14
CA LYS A 83 9.94 9.91 6.03
C LYS A 83 10.75 9.46 4.81
N ASN A 84 10.69 8.18 4.48
CA ASN A 84 11.56 7.52 3.49
C ASN A 84 10.98 7.45 2.07
N VAL A 85 9.71 7.79 1.83
CA VAL A 85 9.02 7.72 0.52
C VAL A 85 9.63 8.59 -0.58
N LYS A 86 10.55 9.51 -0.25
CA LYS A 86 11.05 10.52 -1.21
C LYS A 86 11.60 9.93 -2.52
N SER A 87 12.15 8.72 -2.51
CA SER A 87 12.93 8.15 -3.62
C SER A 87 12.22 7.09 -4.46
N PHE A 88 11.02 6.63 -4.10
CA PHE A 88 10.41 5.49 -4.80
C PHE A 88 8.90 5.64 -5.03
N LEU A 89 8.42 4.93 -6.05
CA LEU A 89 7.01 4.77 -6.40
C LEU A 89 6.44 3.51 -5.73
N PRO A 90 5.10 3.36 -5.67
CA PRO A 90 4.49 2.10 -5.23
C PRO A 90 4.98 0.92 -6.07
N SER A 91 5.01 -0.25 -5.45
CA SER A 91 5.44 -1.47 -6.13
C SER A 91 4.46 -1.82 -7.24
N SER A 92 5.01 -2.23 -8.39
CA SER A 92 4.19 -2.68 -9.51
C SER A 92 3.50 -4.02 -9.20
N LYS A 93 2.52 -4.39 -10.01
CA LYS A 93 1.74 -5.63 -9.92
C LYS A 93 2.65 -6.83 -10.05
N GLU A 94 3.58 -6.75 -11.01
CA GLU A 94 4.61 -7.75 -11.26
C GLU A 94 5.60 -7.84 -10.11
N THR A 95 6.03 -6.69 -9.58
CA THR A 95 6.92 -6.64 -8.42
C THR A 95 6.25 -7.28 -7.21
N LEU A 96 4.97 -6.96 -6.97
CA LEU A 96 4.18 -7.53 -5.90
C LEU A 96 3.97 -9.04 -6.08
N LYS A 97 3.60 -9.48 -7.29
CA LYS A 97 3.45 -10.90 -7.63
C LYS A 97 4.76 -11.68 -7.45
N LYS A 98 5.91 -11.05 -7.74
CA LYS A 98 7.23 -11.66 -7.61
C LYS A 98 7.74 -11.68 -6.17
N GLU A 99 7.59 -10.58 -5.43
CA GLU A 99 8.15 -10.44 -4.08
C GLU A 99 7.22 -10.95 -2.99
N GLN A 100 5.90 -10.86 -3.18
CA GLN A 100 4.85 -11.23 -2.23
C GLN A 100 3.67 -11.91 -2.96
N PRO A 101 3.89 -13.12 -3.52
CA PRO A 101 2.86 -13.83 -4.31
C PRO A 101 1.59 -14.14 -3.52
N GLU A 102 1.71 -14.37 -2.21
CA GLU A 102 0.58 -14.64 -1.31
C GLU A 102 -0.28 -13.38 -1.12
N LEU A 103 0.35 -12.25 -0.82
CA LEU A 103 -0.33 -10.95 -0.77
C LEU A 103 -0.97 -10.61 -2.12
N TYR A 104 -0.27 -10.85 -3.22
CA TYR A 104 -0.83 -10.65 -4.55
C TYR A 104 -2.10 -11.50 -4.77
N SER A 105 -2.06 -12.79 -4.40
CA SER A 105 -3.20 -13.69 -4.53
C SER A 105 -4.37 -13.27 -3.64
N LEU A 106 -4.07 -12.79 -2.43
CA LEU A 106 -5.05 -12.26 -1.49
C LEU A 106 -5.75 -11.02 -2.06
N LEU A 107 -4.99 -10.07 -2.61
CA LEU A 107 -5.54 -8.86 -3.21
C LEU A 107 -6.34 -9.15 -4.49
N VAL A 108 -5.96 -10.17 -5.26
CA VAL A 108 -6.77 -10.64 -6.39
C VAL A 108 -8.08 -11.25 -5.90
N LYS A 109 -8.05 -12.06 -4.84
CA LYS A 109 -9.25 -12.68 -4.25
C LYS A 109 -10.24 -11.63 -3.74
N TYR A 110 -9.75 -10.52 -3.20
CA TYR A 110 -10.57 -9.39 -2.76
C TYR A 110 -10.98 -8.45 -3.90
N GLU A 111 -10.73 -8.81 -5.16
CA GLU A 111 -11.04 -8.00 -6.35
C GLU A 111 -10.37 -6.61 -6.36
N ILE A 112 -9.33 -6.43 -5.55
CA ILE A 112 -8.52 -5.20 -5.48
C ILE A 112 -7.57 -5.11 -6.68
N ILE A 113 -7.12 -6.27 -7.17
CA ILE A 113 -6.27 -6.39 -8.36
C ILE A 113 -6.99 -7.26 -9.37
N GLN A 114 -7.29 -6.69 -10.54
CA GLN A 114 -7.88 -7.45 -11.64
C GLN A 114 -6.90 -8.51 -12.18
N MET A 115 -7.37 -9.74 -12.41
CA MET A 115 -6.64 -10.71 -13.23
C MET A 115 -6.72 -10.25 -14.67
N ALA A 116 -5.57 -9.99 -15.29
CA ALA A 116 -5.49 -9.72 -16.73
C ALA A 116 -5.44 -11.07 -17.45
#